data_AF-Q4SUD0-F1
#
_entry.id   AF-Q4SUD0-F1
#
_cell.length_a   1.000
_cell.length_b   1.000
_cell.length_c   1.000
_cell.angle_alpha   90.00
_cell.angle_beta   90.00
_cell.angle_gamma   90.00
#
_symmetry.space_group_name_H-M   'P 1'
#
loop_
_entity.id
_entity.type
_entity.pdbx_description
1 polymer ?
#
loop_
_entity_poly.entity_id
_entity_poly.type
_entity_poly.pdbx_seq_one_letter_code
_entity_poly.pdbx_strand_id
1 'polypeptide(L)'
;SSKKDEFGKTRRGYAVVTLTDVVEAKALPSTYSAQAAELVALTRACELCKGRRVTIYTDSQYAYSTLFVFANQWKHRGMTTSTGKRVMHAELLTQLLEAMKLPQEVAV
;
A
#
# COMPACT_ATOMS: atom_id res chain seq x y z
N SER A 1 -6.70 6.91 8.50
CA SER A 1 -7.85 7.63 9.09
C SER A 1 -8.69 8.32 8.01
N SER A 2 -10.01 8.35 8.14
CA SER A 2 -10.91 8.99 7.16
C SER A 2 -11.68 10.16 7.80
N LYS A 3 -11.73 11.31 7.12
CA LYS A 3 -12.39 12.53 7.61
C LYS A 3 -13.42 12.99 6.58
N LYS A 4 -14.65 13.34 7.00
CA LYS A 4 -15.63 13.91 6.06
C LYS A 4 -15.31 15.37 5.75
N ASP A 5 -15.53 15.81 4.51
CA ASP A 5 -15.52 17.23 4.16
C ASP A 5 -16.84 17.92 4.51
N GLU A 6 -16.92 19.22 4.22
CA GLU A 6 -18.09 20.06 4.48
C GLU A 6 -19.34 19.63 3.69
N PHE A 7 -19.17 18.78 2.66
CA PHE A 7 -20.24 18.20 1.85
C PHE A 7 -20.54 16.73 2.23
N GLY A 8 -19.97 16.24 3.35
CA GLY A 8 -20.17 14.88 3.84
C GLY A 8 -19.38 13.80 3.08
N LYS A 9 -18.48 14.18 2.17
CA LYS A 9 -17.67 13.26 1.37
C LYS A 9 -16.45 12.80 2.15
N THR A 10 -16.19 11.50 2.13
CA THR A 10 -15.04 10.92 2.84
C THR A 10 -13.73 11.33 2.16
N ARG A 11 -12.91 12.13 2.84
CA ARG A 11 -11.52 12.37 2.48
C ARG A 11 -10.68 11.19 2.91
N ARG A 12 -9.85 10.73 1.99
CA ARG A 12 -8.86 9.69 2.20
C ARG A 12 -7.50 10.25 1.83
N GLY A 13 -6.48 9.73 2.48
CA GLY A 13 -5.10 10.10 2.26
C GLY A 13 -4.21 9.01 2.84
N TYR A 14 -2.93 9.11 2.52
CA TYR A 14 -1.90 8.29 3.14
C TYR A 14 -0.87 9.20 3.79
N ALA A 15 -0.11 8.64 4.71
CA ALA A 15 1.06 9.27 5.26
C ALA A 15 2.17 8.23 5.43
N VAL A 16 3.41 8.64 5.16
CA VAL A 16 4.64 7.93 5.51
C VAL A 16 5.33 8.79 6.55
N VAL A 17 5.54 8.23 7.73
CA VAL A 17 6.10 8.93 8.89
C VAL A 17 7.29 8.17 9.43
N THR A 18 8.19 8.90 10.09
CA THR A 18 9.16 8.32 11.02
C THR A 18 8.63 8.46 12.45
N LEU A 19 9.44 8.12 13.44
CA LEU A 19 9.10 8.34 14.85
C LEU A 19 8.90 9.83 15.19
N THR A 20 9.54 10.73 14.45
CA THR A 20 9.60 12.16 14.77
C THR A 20 8.96 13.05 13.72
N ASP A 21 8.93 12.61 12.45
CA ASP A 21 8.63 13.47 11.32
C ASP A 21 7.68 12.84 10.31
N VAL A 22 6.90 13.68 9.62
CA VAL A 22 6.12 13.28 8.44
C VAL A 22 7.02 13.38 7.21
N VAL A 23 7.34 12.23 6.60
CA VAL A 23 8.15 12.17 5.37
C VAL A 23 7.33 12.56 4.15
N GLU A 24 6.10 12.04 4.06
CA GLU A 24 5.17 12.37 2.99
C GLU A 24 3.73 12.21 3.51
N ALA A 25 2.83 13.13 3.18
CA ALA A 25 1.39 12.94 3.37
C ALA A 25 0.64 13.58 2.22
N LYS A 26 -0.27 12.82 1.58
CA LYS A 26 -1.05 13.31 0.43
C LYS A 26 -2.49 12.84 0.50
N ALA A 27 -3.37 13.65 -0.07
CA ALA A 27 -4.76 13.29 -0.31
C ALA A 27 -4.83 12.25 -1.45
N LEU A 28 -5.78 11.33 -1.33
CA LEU A 28 -6.10 10.32 -2.34
C LEU A 28 -7.49 10.58 -2.93
N PRO A 29 -7.75 10.05 -4.15
CA PRO A 29 -9.10 10.12 -4.71
C PRO A 29 -10.13 9.55 -3.74
N SER A 30 -11.28 10.22 -3.63
CA SER A 30 -12.36 9.79 -2.72
C SER A 30 -12.92 8.40 -3.05
N THR A 31 -12.67 7.93 -4.28
CA THR A 31 -13.06 6.60 -4.78
C THR A 31 -12.22 5.47 -4.18
N TYR A 32 -11.05 5.77 -3.61
CA TYR A 32 -10.16 4.74 -3.06
C TYR A 32 -10.79 4.14 -1.80
N SER A 33 -10.52 2.88 -1.51
CA SER A 33 -10.88 2.26 -0.23
C SER A 33 -9.82 2.58 0.84
N ALA A 34 -10.06 2.17 2.10
CA ALA A 34 -9.05 2.34 3.15
C ALA A 34 -7.88 1.40 2.86
N GLN A 35 -8.19 0.15 2.50
CA GLN A 35 -7.24 -0.83 2.02
C GLN A 35 -6.38 -0.32 0.85
N ALA A 36 -7.00 0.33 -0.15
CA ALA A 36 -6.26 0.93 -1.26
C ALA A 36 -5.30 2.04 -0.78
N ALA A 37 -5.71 2.86 0.20
CA ALA A 37 -4.84 3.87 0.79
C ALA A 37 -3.63 3.25 1.50
N GLU A 38 -3.83 2.13 2.22
CA GLU A 38 -2.73 1.40 2.87
C GLU A 38 -1.72 0.83 1.85
N LEU A 39 -2.22 0.26 0.75
CA LEU A 39 -1.35 -0.23 -0.33
C LEU A 39 -0.54 0.92 -0.95
N VAL A 40 -1.17 2.08 -1.18
CA VAL A 40 -0.46 3.27 -1.68
C VAL A 40 0.58 3.75 -0.67
N ALA A 41 0.26 3.79 0.63
CA ALA A 41 1.18 4.20 1.68
C ALA A 41 2.45 3.34 1.68
N LEU A 42 2.30 2.02 1.63
CA LEU A 42 3.44 1.09 1.58
C LEU A 42 4.26 1.23 0.31
N THR A 43 3.61 1.35 -0.86
CA THR A 43 4.30 1.57 -2.13
C THR A 43 5.17 2.83 -2.07
N ARG A 44 4.60 3.93 -1.56
CA ARG A 44 5.31 5.20 -1.41
C ARG A 44 6.45 5.12 -0.40
N ALA A 45 6.26 4.42 0.72
CA ALA A 45 7.32 4.19 1.70
C ALA A 45 8.52 3.44 1.08
N CYS A 46 8.26 2.42 0.26
CA CYS A 46 9.33 1.68 -0.43
C CYS A 46 10.06 2.54 -1.47
N GLU A 47 9.33 3.33 -2.25
CA GLU A 47 9.91 4.26 -3.23
C GLU A 47 10.78 5.33 -2.59
N LEU A 48 10.34 5.91 -1.47
CA LEU A 48 11.09 6.92 -0.72
C LEU A 48 12.36 6.34 -0.08
N CYS A 49 12.36 5.05 0.23
CA CYS A 49 13.49 4.33 0.84
C CYS A 49 14.36 3.58 -0.18
N LYS A 50 14.27 3.92 -1.47
CA LYS A 50 15.07 3.30 -2.54
C LYS A 50 16.56 3.30 -2.20
N GLY A 51 17.21 2.14 -2.34
CA GLY A 51 18.63 1.95 -2.08
C GLY A 51 19.03 2.00 -0.59
N ARG A 52 18.07 1.99 0.34
CA ARG A 52 18.31 1.99 1.78
C ARG A 52 17.82 0.69 2.41
N ARG A 53 18.38 0.34 3.57
CA ARG A 53 17.81 -0.69 4.45
C ARG A 53 16.72 -0.05 5.30
N VAL A 54 15.52 -0.60 5.31
CA VAL A 54 14.36 -0.01 6.00
C VAL A 54 13.48 -1.06 6.66
N THR A 55 12.91 -0.72 7.82
CA THR A 55 11.79 -1.42 8.43
C THR A 55 10.56 -0.51 8.38
N ILE A 56 9.50 -0.96 7.72
CA ILE A 56 8.26 -0.20 7.53
C ILE A 56 7.20 -0.82 8.43
N TYR A 57 6.66 -0.06 9.38
CA TYR A 57 5.54 -0.53 10.19
C TYR A 57 4.21 -0.14 9.52
N THR A 58 3.28 -1.08 9.44
CA THR A 58 1.91 -0.84 8.99
C THR A 58 0.91 -1.34 10.03
N ASP A 59 -0.14 -0.55 10.27
CA ASP A 59 -1.29 -0.94 11.11
C ASP A 59 -2.31 -1.81 10.34
N SER A 60 -2.08 -2.01 9.03
CA SER A 60 -2.99 -2.72 8.16
C SER A 60 -2.66 -4.21 8.07
N GLN A 61 -3.41 -5.03 8.81
CA GLN A 61 -3.37 -6.49 8.67
C GLN A 61 -3.63 -6.92 7.21
N TYR A 62 -4.50 -6.21 6.49
CA TYR A 62 -4.78 -6.49 5.08
C TYR A 62 -3.53 -6.29 4.21
N ALA A 63 -2.80 -5.20 4.40
CA ALA A 63 -1.61 -4.90 3.62
C ALA A 63 -0.50 -5.93 3.89
N TYR A 64 -0.27 -6.25 5.17
CA TYR A 64 0.69 -7.27 5.59
C TYR A 64 0.37 -8.66 5.01
N SER A 65 -0.85 -9.16 5.26
CA SER A 65 -1.26 -10.50 4.80
C SER A 65 -1.28 -10.60 3.28
N THR A 66 -1.74 -9.56 2.58
CA THR A 66 -1.75 -9.56 1.13
C THR A 66 -0.32 -9.61 0.57
N LEU A 67 0.58 -8.78 1.09
CA LEU A 67 1.96 -8.70 0.62
C LEU A 67 2.71 -10.02 0.81
N PHE A 68 2.69 -10.59 2.02
CA PHE A 68 3.52 -11.73 2.36
C PHE A 68 2.91 -13.10 2.03
N VAL A 69 1.58 -13.22 2.02
CA VAL A 69 0.92 -14.52 1.84
C VAL A 69 0.46 -14.71 0.38
N PHE A 70 -0.13 -13.68 -0.22
CA PHE A 70 -0.95 -13.85 -1.41
C PHE A 70 -0.40 -13.20 -2.67
N ALA A 71 0.21 -12.02 -2.56
CA ALA A 71 0.54 -11.17 -3.70
C ALA A 71 1.52 -11.86 -4.66
N ASN A 72 2.52 -12.59 -4.15
CA ASN A 72 3.44 -13.33 -5.01
C ASN A 72 2.73 -14.47 -5.78
N GLN A 73 1.85 -15.23 -5.12
CA GLN A 73 1.08 -16.29 -5.79
C GLN A 73 0.14 -15.71 -6.85
N TRP A 74 -0.54 -14.61 -6.56
CA TRP A 74 -1.42 -13.96 -7.51
C TRP A 74 -0.66 -13.39 -8.69
N LYS A 75 0.55 -12.84 -8.48
CA LYS A 75 1.42 -12.38 -9.57
C LYS A 75 1.75 -13.49 -10.54
N HIS A 76 2.09 -14.69 -10.05
CA HIS A 76 2.33 -15.86 -10.90
C HIS A 76 1.08 -16.32 -11.68
N ARG A 77 -0.12 -15.96 -11.22
CA ARG A 77 -1.41 -16.29 -11.84
C ARG A 77 -2.04 -15.11 -12.61
N GLY A 78 -1.27 -14.07 -12.94
CA GLY A 78 -1.77 -12.90 -13.66
C GLY A 78 -2.78 -12.06 -12.86
N MET A 79 -2.63 -12.02 -11.54
CA MET A 79 -3.54 -11.36 -10.59
C MET A 79 -4.98 -11.91 -10.61
N THR A 80 -5.09 -13.23 -10.61
CA THR A 80 -6.38 -13.96 -10.58
C THR A 80 -6.52 -14.78 -9.29
N THR A 81 -7.70 -14.73 -8.69
CA THR A 81 -8.06 -15.52 -7.50
C THR A 81 -8.32 -16.99 -7.85
N SER A 82 -8.41 -17.87 -6.84
CA SER A 82 -8.76 -19.29 -7.04
C SER A 82 -10.13 -19.51 -7.71
N THR A 83 -11.03 -18.53 -7.63
CA THR A 83 -12.35 -18.55 -8.27
C THR A 83 -12.35 -18.07 -9.73
N GLY A 84 -11.19 -17.73 -10.29
CA GLY A 84 -11.05 -17.22 -11.65
C GLY A 84 -11.36 -15.72 -11.80
N LYS A 85 -11.75 -15.03 -10.72
CA LYS A 85 -11.99 -13.59 -10.73
C LYS A 85 -10.69 -12.80 -10.58
N ARG A 86 -10.63 -11.61 -11.19
CA ARG A 86 -9.54 -10.65 -10.99
C ARG A 86 -9.41 -10.27 -9.51
N VAL A 87 -8.18 -10.22 -9.02
CA VAL A 87 -7.88 -9.79 -7.65
C VAL A 87 -8.28 -8.33 -7.47
N MET A 88 -8.96 -8.04 -6.38
CA MET A 88 -9.31 -6.66 -6.01
C MET A 88 -8.01 -5.86 -5.79
N HIS A 89 -7.94 -4.65 -6.36
CA HIS A 89 -6.75 -3.79 -6.31
C HIS A 89 -5.49 -4.40 -6.96
N ALA A 90 -5.63 -5.32 -7.92
CA ALA A 90 -4.53 -5.98 -8.63
C ALA A 90 -3.42 -5.02 -9.13
N GLU A 91 -3.79 -3.85 -9.64
CA GLU A 91 -2.83 -2.84 -10.12
C GLU A 91 -2.00 -2.26 -8.98
N LEU A 92 -2.63 -1.87 -7.86
CA LEU A 92 -1.92 -1.36 -6.68
C LEU A 92 -1.01 -2.42 -6.07
N LEU A 93 -1.45 -3.68 -6.04
CA LEU A 93 -0.63 -4.79 -5.56
C LEU A 93 0.56 -5.06 -6.48
N THR A 94 0.39 -4.95 -7.79
CA THR A 94 1.49 -5.11 -8.75
C THR A 94 2.52 -4.00 -8.55
N GLN A 95 2.07 -2.75 -8.38
CA GLN A 95 2.95 -1.61 -8.09
C GLN A 95 3.70 -1.80 -6.78
N LEU A 96 3.01 -2.22 -5.72
CA LEU A 96 3.63 -2.50 -4.42
C LEU A 96 4.73 -3.58 -4.54
N LEU A 97 4.45 -4.68 -5.24
CA LEU A 97 5.43 -5.76 -5.44
C LEU A 97 6.69 -5.32 -6.19
N GLU A 98 6.57 -4.37 -7.12
CA GLU A 98 7.74 -3.80 -7.79
C GLU A 98 8.45 -2.78 -6.89
N ALA A 99 7.71 -1.95 -6.17
CA ALA A 99 8.27 -0.95 -5.26
C ALA A 99 9.06 -1.58 -4.10
N MET A 100 8.62 -2.73 -3.60
CA MET A 100 9.32 -3.51 -2.55
C MET A 100 10.74 -3.93 -2.94
N LYS A 101 11.08 -3.93 -4.23
CA LYS A 101 12.43 -4.24 -4.72
C LYS A 101 13.34 -3.02 -4.79
N LEU A 102 12.81 -1.82 -4.55
CA LEU A 102 13.56 -0.56 -4.64
C LEU A 102 14.47 -0.34 -3.42
N PRO A 103 14.04 -0.60 -2.17
CA PRO A 103 14.95 -0.60 -1.03
C PRO A 103 16.08 -1.63 -1.20
N GLN A 104 17.22 -1.39 -0.56
CA GLN A 104 18.31 -2.37 -0.53
C GLN A 104 17.90 -3.62 0.25
N GLU A 105 17.28 -3.42 1.41
CA GLU A 105 16.67 -4.46 2.24
C GLU A 105 15.40 -3.87 2.85
N VAL A 106 14.33 -4.65 2.94
CA VAL A 106 13.05 -4.19 3.49
C VAL A 106 12.45 -5.27 4.40
N ALA A 107 12.05 -4.85 5.59
CA ALA A 107 11.17 -5.59 6.48
C ALA A 107 9.86 -4.80 6.65
N VAL A 108 8.72 -5.50 6.72
CA VAL A 108 7.39 -4.91 6.96
C VAL A 108 6.71 -5.68 8.09
#